data_AF-A0A926AUN4-F1
#
_entry.id   AF-A0A926AUN4-F1
#
_cell.length_a   1.000
_cell.length_b   1.000
_cell.length_c   1.000
_cell.angle_alpha   90.00
_cell.angle_beta   90.00
_cell.angle_gamma   90.00
#
_symmetry.space_group_name_H-M   'P 1'
#
loop_
_entity.id
_entity.type
_entity.pdbx_description
1 polymer ?
#
loop_
_entity_poly.entity_id
_entity_poly.type
_entity_poly.pdbx_seq_one_letter_code
_entity_poly.pdbx_strand_id
1 'polypeptide(L)'
;MRSDSTFNRFMRGGPYLLTAWLICASLSGCSYVLFLGYLIGGPPSVEPEFDAQTKESMTDKDVTVAVVCFAPNEVLYGFENIHHELAKYVTQRLIQHKITTVPHDYVKAWLEENKDWDKPEEIGAAFKSTYVVYIDLNEFS
;
A
#
# COMPACT_ATOMS: atom_id res chain seq x y z
N MET A 1 48.98 -50.07 -31.96
CA MET A 1 48.68 -48.99 -32.92
C MET A 1 47.18 -49.01 -33.24
N ARG A 2 46.37 -48.37 -32.39
CA ARG A 2 44.90 -48.12 -32.46
C ARG A 2 44.60 -47.50 -31.07
N SER A 3 44.09 -46.29 -30.89
CA SER A 3 42.92 -45.69 -31.51
C SER A 3 42.87 -44.19 -31.11
N ASP A 4 43.19 -43.27 -32.00
CA ASP A 4 43.15 -41.80 -31.77
C ASP A 4 42.19 -41.05 -32.72
N SER A 5 41.03 -41.61 -33.06
CA SER A 5 40.12 -40.96 -34.03
C SER A 5 38.69 -40.70 -33.55
N THR A 6 38.29 -41.17 -32.36
CA THR A 6 36.92 -41.01 -31.86
C THR A 6 36.71 -39.78 -30.98
N PHE A 7 37.75 -39.25 -30.32
CA PHE A 7 37.63 -38.11 -29.40
C PHE A 7 37.37 -36.77 -30.10
N ASN A 8 37.95 -36.55 -31.29
CA ASN A 8 37.80 -35.31 -32.05
C ASN A 8 36.45 -35.13 -32.75
N ARG A 9 35.59 -36.16 -32.80
CA ARG A 9 34.21 -36.03 -33.33
C ARG A 9 33.22 -35.52 -32.29
N PHE A 10 33.46 -35.79 -31.01
CA PHE A 10 32.58 -35.35 -29.92
C PHE A 10 32.70 -33.83 -29.66
N MET A 11 33.91 -33.26 -29.79
CA MET A 11 34.16 -31.83 -29.58
C MET A 11 33.74 -30.90 -30.73
N ARG A 12 33.31 -31.40 -31.90
CA ARG A 12 32.85 -30.55 -33.02
C ARG A 12 31.34 -30.27 -33.02
N GLY A 13 30.55 -31.05 -32.28
CA GLY A 13 29.08 -30.87 -32.16
C GLY A 13 28.64 -30.04 -30.94
N GLY A 14 29.50 -29.90 -29.94
CA GLY A 14 29.25 -29.12 -28.72
C GLY A 14 28.85 -27.66 -28.92
N PRO A 15 29.49 -26.86 -29.80
CA PRO A 15 29.12 -25.47 -29.95
C PRO A 15 27.72 -25.29 -30.56
N TYR A 16 27.32 -26.17 -31.50
CA TYR A 16 26.02 -26.11 -32.17
C TYR A 16 24.84 -26.49 -31.26
N LEU A 17 25.05 -27.41 -30.32
CA LEU A 17 24.06 -27.76 -29.30
C LEU A 17 23.80 -26.60 -28.32
N LEU A 18 24.85 -25.87 -27.94
CA LEU A 18 24.74 -24.67 -27.12
C LEU A 18 24.04 -23.53 -27.87
N THR A 19 24.32 -23.35 -29.16
CA THR A 19 23.66 -22.31 -29.96
C THR A 19 22.17 -22.63 -30.16
N ALA A 20 21.83 -23.89 -30.41
CA ALA A 20 20.44 -24.33 -30.55
C ALA A 20 19.64 -24.15 -29.25
N TRP A 21 20.24 -24.41 -28.09
CA TRP A 21 19.61 -24.18 -26.79
C TRP A 21 19.36 -22.69 -26.51
N LEU A 22 20.32 -21.82 -26.86
CA LEU A 22 20.19 -20.37 -26.71
C LEU A 22 19.07 -19.80 -27.61
N ILE A 23 18.93 -20.32 -28.84
CA ILE A 23 17.88 -19.92 -29.79
C ILE A 23 16.50 -20.40 -29.31
N CYS A 24 16.39 -21.64 -28.83
CA CYS A 24 15.14 -22.15 -28.26
C CYS A 24 14.71 -21.39 -27.00
N ALA A 25 15.65 -20.95 -26.16
CA ALA A 25 15.37 -20.12 -24.98
C ALA A 25 14.92 -18.69 -25.34
N SER A 26 15.33 -18.16 -26.49
CA SER A 26 14.90 -16.83 -26.96
C SER A 26 13.50 -16.82 -27.59
N LEU A 27 12.95 -17.98 -27.96
CA LEU A 27 11.59 -18.12 -28.53
C LEU A 27 10.50 -18.24 -27.45
N SER A 28 10.85 -18.62 -26.21
CA SER A 28 9.93 -18.51 -25.06
C SER A 28 9.77 -17.03 -24.70
N GLY A 29 8.69 -16.42 -25.19
CA GLY A 29 8.43 -14.99 -25.08
C GLY A 29 8.56 -14.44 -23.66
N CYS A 30 9.07 -13.21 -23.56
CA CYS A 30 9.28 -12.43 -22.33
C CYS A 30 8.07 -12.36 -21.38
N SER A 31 6.88 -12.73 -21.84
CA SER A 31 5.66 -12.84 -21.04
C SER A 31 5.82 -13.79 -19.85
N TYR A 32 6.47 -14.96 -20.01
CA TYR A 32 6.66 -15.89 -18.90
C TYR A 32 7.65 -15.38 -17.85
N VAL A 33 8.64 -14.60 -18.27
CA VAL A 33 9.61 -13.96 -17.35
C VAL A 33 8.94 -12.86 -16.54
N LEU A 34 8.08 -12.05 -17.17
CA LEU A 34 7.27 -11.05 -16.45
C LEU A 34 6.31 -11.70 -15.47
N PHE A 35 5.66 -12.80 -15.86
CA PHE A 35 4.74 -13.53 -14.98
C PHE A 35 5.46 -14.16 -13.79
N LEU A 36 6.62 -14.78 -14.03
CA LEU A 36 7.45 -15.33 -12.95
C LEU A 36 7.98 -14.21 -12.02
N GLY A 37 8.36 -13.07 -12.58
CA GLY A 37 8.75 -11.88 -11.83
C GLY A 37 7.61 -11.34 -10.96
N TYR A 38 6.37 -11.33 -11.48
CA TYR A 38 5.18 -10.90 -10.73
C TYR A 38 4.80 -11.89 -9.62
N LEU A 39 4.99 -13.19 -9.85
CA LEU A 39 4.72 -14.21 -8.81
C LEU A 39 5.77 -14.19 -7.69
N ILE A 40 7.04 -13.93 -8.02
CA ILE A 40 8.12 -13.88 -7.02
C ILE A 40 8.19 -12.52 -6.32
N GLY A 41 8.09 -11.42 -7.08
CA GLY A 41 8.24 -10.06 -6.58
C GLY A 41 6.93 -9.37 -6.19
N GLY A 42 5.79 -9.96 -6.56
CA GLY A 42 4.48 -9.32 -6.41
C GLY A 42 4.24 -8.22 -7.44
N PRO A 43 3.04 -7.61 -7.42
CA PRO A 43 2.77 -6.41 -8.19
C PRO A 43 3.75 -5.28 -7.84
N PRO A 44 4.09 -4.40 -8.80
CA PRO A 44 4.84 -3.20 -8.50
C PRO A 44 4.09 -2.39 -7.44
N SER A 45 4.71 -2.21 -6.28
CA SER A 45 4.12 -1.42 -5.21
C SER A 45 4.19 0.04 -5.61
N VAL A 46 3.03 0.65 -5.85
CA VAL A 46 2.94 2.10 -6.02
C VAL A 46 3.17 2.74 -4.66
N GLU A 47 4.12 3.67 -4.59
CA GLU A 47 4.39 4.43 -3.38
C GLU A 47 3.19 5.33 -3.04
N PRO A 48 2.76 5.41 -1.77
CA PRO A 48 1.71 6.34 -1.36
C PRO A 48 2.10 7.79 -1.68
N GLU A 49 1.14 8.60 -2.12
CA GLU A 49 1.40 10.02 -2.42
C GLU A 49 1.89 10.79 -1.19
N PHE A 50 1.45 10.40 0.00
CA PHE A 50 1.93 10.99 1.26
C PHE A 50 3.46 10.83 1.36
N ASP A 51 3.95 9.59 1.33
CA ASP A 51 5.37 9.25 1.42
C ASP A 51 6.17 9.94 0.31
N ALA A 52 5.64 9.97 -0.92
CA ALA A 52 6.30 10.63 -2.05
C ALA A 52 6.44 12.16 -1.87
N GLN A 53 5.45 12.82 -1.29
CA GLN A 53 5.41 14.28 -1.15
C GLN A 53 6.10 14.77 0.13
N THR A 54 5.85 14.10 1.25
CA THR A 54 6.34 14.50 2.58
C THR A 54 7.69 13.88 2.90
N LYS A 55 8.04 12.76 2.24
CA LYS A 55 9.19 11.90 2.58
C LYS A 55 9.12 11.28 3.98
N GLU A 56 7.94 11.31 4.58
CA GLU A 56 7.63 10.70 5.89
C GLU A 56 6.66 9.54 5.66
N SER A 57 6.70 8.49 6.49
CA SER A 57 5.75 7.39 6.37
C SER A 57 4.81 7.32 7.57
N MET A 58 3.52 7.08 7.30
CA MET A 58 2.56 6.75 8.34
C MET A 58 2.77 5.34 8.91
N THR A 59 3.64 4.53 8.28
CA THR A 59 3.97 3.16 8.74
C THR A 59 5.19 3.10 9.65
N ASP A 60 5.84 4.24 9.92
CA ASP A 60 7.02 4.32 10.76
C ASP A 60 6.72 3.96 12.23
N LYS A 61 7.77 3.55 12.94
CA LYS A 61 7.67 3.22 14.37
C LYS A 61 7.34 4.48 15.15
N ASP A 62 6.50 4.33 16.18
CA ASP A 62 6.03 5.41 17.05
C ASP A 62 5.18 6.48 16.35
N VAL A 63 4.75 6.24 15.10
CA VAL A 63 3.77 7.08 14.41
C VAL A 63 2.37 6.61 14.76
N THR A 64 1.55 7.51 15.31
CA THR A 64 0.13 7.25 15.61
C THR A 64 -0.75 8.22 14.85
N VAL A 65 -1.82 7.71 14.22
CA VAL A 65 -2.73 8.51 13.41
C VAL A 65 -4.13 8.57 14.04
N ALA A 66 -4.67 9.78 14.20
CA ALA A 66 -6.07 9.98 14.57
C ALA A 66 -6.88 10.36 13.31
N VAL A 67 -8.12 9.88 13.22
CA VAL A 67 -9.01 10.19 12.08
C VAL A 67 -10.26 10.88 12.62
N VAL A 68 -10.59 12.02 12.02
CA VAL A 68 -11.81 12.78 12.31
C VAL A 68 -12.51 13.12 11.00
N CYS A 69 -13.83 13.03 11.02
CA CYS A 69 -14.67 13.45 9.90
C CYS A 69 -15.70 14.46 10.39
N PHE A 70 -15.79 15.57 9.67
CA PHE A 70 -16.84 16.55 9.80
C PHE A 70 -17.78 16.44 8.60
N ALA A 71 -19.08 16.61 8.84
CA ALA A 71 -20.08 16.72 7.78
C ALA A 71 -21.09 17.81 8.18
N PRO A 72 -21.50 18.67 7.24
CA PRO A 72 -22.42 19.76 7.52
C PRO A 72 -23.84 19.22 7.64
N ASN A 73 -24.71 20.00 8.29
CA ASN A 73 -26.06 19.56 8.66
C ASN A 73 -26.90 19.10 7.46
N GLU A 74 -26.70 19.71 6.29
CA GLU A 74 -27.38 19.35 5.04
C GLU A 74 -27.18 17.87 4.70
N VAL A 75 -25.96 17.37 4.88
CA VAL A 75 -25.62 15.96 4.65
C VAL A 75 -26.18 15.08 5.76
N LEU A 76 -26.08 15.54 7.02
CA LEU A 76 -26.59 14.79 8.17
C LEU A 76 -28.10 14.57 8.14
N TYR A 77 -28.86 15.47 7.52
CA TYR A 77 -30.31 15.29 7.34
C TYR A 77 -30.66 14.12 6.43
N GLY A 78 -29.85 13.85 5.40
CA GLY A 78 -30.04 12.71 4.50
C GLY A 78 -29.46 11.42 5.06
N PHE A 79 -28.31 11.53 5.75
CA PHE A 79 -27.53 10.38 6.21
C PHE A 79 -27.01 10.63 7.62
N GLU A 80 -27.83 10.24 8.59
CA GLU A 80 -27.44 10.29 9.99
C GLU A 80 -26.18 9.45 10.23
N ASN A 81 -25.24 9.95 11.02
CA ASN A 81 -23.99 9.28 11.38
C ASN A 81 -22.99 9.02 10.25
N ILE A 82 -23.20 9.52 9.02
CA ILE A 82 -22.27 9.29 7.89
C ILE A 82 -20.82 9.66 8.20
N HIS A 83 -20.62 10.74 8.95
CA HIS A 83 -19.30 11.19 9.40
C HIS A 83 -18.62 10.17 10.33
N HIS A 84 -19.37 9.59 11.28
CA HIS A 84 -18.85 8.54 12.15
C HIS A 84 -18.55 7.25 11.38
N GLU A 85 -19.43 6.87 10.44
CA GLU A 85 -19.20 5.68 9.61
C GLU A 85 -17.98 5.84 8.72
N LEU A 86 -17.81 7.00 8.08
CA LEU A 86 -16.67 7.30 7.24
C LEU A 86 -15.37 7.31 8.06
N ALA A 87 -15.34 8.00 9.20
CA ALA A 87 -14.17 8.03 10.08
C ALA A 87 -13.79 6.61 10.56
N LYS A 88 -14.77 5.80 10.96
CA LYS A 88 -14.55 4.41 11.36
C LYS A 88 -13.99 3.57 10.22
N TYR A 89 -14.57 3.68 9.03
CA TYR A 89 -14.15 2.93 7.85
C TYR A 89 -12.71 3.29 7.45
N VAL A 90 -12.37 4.58 7.42
CA VAL A 90 -11.01 5.05 7.12
C VAL A 90 -10.04 4.54 8.19
N THR A 91 -10.39 4.61 9.47
CA THR A 91 -9.57 4.06 10.56
C THR A 91 -9.29 2.57 10.35
N GLN A 92 -10.31 1.79 9.98
CA GLN A 92 -10.15 0.35 9.70
C GLN A 92 -9.23 0.10 8.51
N ARG A 93 -9.31 0.93 7.46
CA ARG A 93 -8.42 0.83 6.30
C ARG A 93 -6.96 1.09 6.68
N LEU A 94 -6.70 2.13 7.48
CA LEU A 94 -5.35 2.40 7.98
C LEU A 94 -4.80 1.21 8.78
N ILE A 95 -5.62 0.61 9.65
CA ILE A 95 -5.24 -0.59 10.42
C ILE A 95 -4.90 -1.76 9.48
N GLN A 96 -5.68 -1.99 8.42
CA GLN A 96 -5.41 -3.04 7.43
C GLN A 96 -4.06 -2.84 6.72
N HIS A 97 -3.66 -1.59 6.54
CA HIS A 97 -2.35 -1.20 5.99
C HIS A 97 -1.24 -1.12 7.04
N LYS A 98 -1.47 -1.68 8.25
CA LYS A 98 -0.51 -1.76 9.37
C LYS A 98 -0.08 -0.40 9.94
N ILE A 99 -0.92 0.62 9.76
CA ILE A 99 -0.71 1.94 10.38
C ILE A 99 -1.29 1.89 11.80
N THR A 100 -0.55 2.40 12.77
CA THR A 100 -1.02 2.48 14.16
C THR A 100 -2.00 3.65 14.28
N THR A 101 -3.24 3.38 14.69
CA THR A 101 -4.28 4.40 14.77
C THR A 101 -4.89 4.50 16.16
N VAL A 102 -5.40 5.69 16.48
CA VAL A 102 -6.29 5.87 17.63
C VAL A 102 -7.63 5.20 17.31
N PRO A 103 -8.16 4.33 18.18
CA PRO A 103 -9.47 3.73 17.98
C PRO A 103 -10.56 4.80 17.83
N HIS A 104 -11.39 4.64 16.79
CA HIS A 104 -12.47 5.57 16.45
C HIS A 104 -13.38 5.89 17.63
N ASP A 105 -13.70 4.90 18.47
CA ASP A 105 -14.64 5.09 19.58
C ASP A 105 -14.11 6.06 20.65
N TYR A 106 -12.79 6.13 20.84
CA TYR A 106 -12.18 7.12 21.73
C TYR A 106 -12.22 8.53 21.15
N VAL A 107 -11.91 8.66 19.85
CA VAL A 107 -12.01 9.95 19.16
C VAL A 107 -13.45 10.45 19.18
N LYS A 108 -14.43 9.57 18.92
CA LYS A 108 -15.86 9.89 18.99
C LYS A 108 -16.27 10.37 20.39
N ALA A 109 -15.91 9.62 21.44
CA ALA A 109 -16.23 10.01 22.81
C ALA A 109 -15.64 11.39 23.15
N TRP A 110 -14.40 11.65 22.74
CA TRP A 110 -13.77 12.94 22.96
C TRP A 110 -14.47 14.09 22.22
N LEU A 111 -14.90 13.88 20.98
CA LEU A 111 -15.67 14.88 20.21
C LEU A 111 -17.04 15.18 20.84
N GLU A 112 -17.69 14.18 21.44
CA GLU A 112 -18.95 14.39 22.16
C GLU A 112 -18.77 15.20 23.45
N GLU A 113 -17.64 15.03 24.13
CA GLU A 113 -17.26 15.79 25.32
C GLU A 113 -16.80 17.22 24.99
N ASN A 114 -16.15 17.42 23.85
CA ASN A 114 -15.55 18.69 23.42
C ASN A 114 -16.28 19.23 22.18
N LYS A 115 -17.53 19.65 22.32
CA LYS A 115 -18.38 20.10 21.19
C LYS A 115 -17.93 21.41 20.54
N ASP A 116 -17.09 22.16 21.23
CA ASP A 116 -16.55 23.46 20.83
C ASP A 116 -15.13 23.37 20.25
N TRP A 117 -14.62 22.16 19.98
CA TRP A 117 -13.40 21.97 19.23
C TRP A 117 -13.48 22.66 17.85
N ASP A 118 -12.41 23.33 17.45
CA ASP A 118 -12.34 24.05 16.17
C ASP A 118 -11.21 23.50 15.28
N LYS A 119 -10.19 22.92 15.90
CA LYS A 119 -8.93 22.61 15.26
C LYS A 119 -8.55 21.13 15.35
N PRO A 120 -8.13 20.49 14.25
CA PRO A 120 -7.67 19.10 14.28
C PRO A 120 -6.43 18.91 15.19
N GLU A 121 -5.65 19.95 15.42
CA GLU A 121 -4.49 19.93 16.33
C GLU A 121 -4.87 19.61 17.78
N GLU A 122 -6.09 19.96 18.20
CA GLU A 122 -6.59 19.67 19.56
C GLU A 122 -6.76 18.17 19.78
N ILE A 123 -7.27 17.45 18.78
CA ILE A 123 -7.37 15.99 18.75
C ILE A 123 -5.96 15.39 18.73
N GLY A 124 -5.08 15.99 17.93
CA GLY A 124 -3.65 15.66 17.88
C GLY A 124 -3.02 15.64 19.27
N ALA A 125 -3.19 16.73 20.01
CA ALA A 125 -2.69 16.92 21.36
C ALA A 125 -3.35 16.01 22.39
N ALA A 126 -4.67 15.81 22.32
CA ALA A 126 -5.42 14.99 23.26
C ALA A 126 -4.97 13.52 23.23
N PHE A 127 -4.75 12.97 22.04
CA PHE A 127 -4.35 11.57 21.86
C PHE A 127 -2.85 11.38 21.65
N LYS A 128 -2.05 12.46 21.65
CA LYS A 128 -0.62 12.45 21.33
C LYS A 128 -0.34 11.76 20.00
N SER A 129 -1.19 12.03 19.00
CA SER A 129 -1.02 11.48 17.66
C SER A 129 -0.03 12.31 16.86
N THR A 130 0.76 11.64 16.02
CA THR A 130 1.75 12.26 15.13
C THR A 130 1.06 12.95 13.95
N TYR A 131 -0.02 12.33 13.44
CA TYR A 131 -0.80 12.86 12.33
C TYR A 131 -2.29 12.80 12.66
N VAL A 132 -3.01 13.81 12.17
CA VAL A 132 -4.48 13.86 12.22
C VAL A 132 -5.00 13.90 10.78
N VAL A 133 -5.74 12.87 10.40
CA VAL A 133 -6.46 12.82 9.14
C VAL A 133 -7.80 13.51 9.36
N TYR A 134 -7.91 14.75 8.87
CA TYR A 134 -9.13 15.55 8.92
C TYR A 134 -9.89 15.41 7.59
N ILE A 135 -11.11 14.90 7.66
CA ILE A 135 -11.99 14.70 6.52
C ILE A 135 -13.14 15.69 6.61
N ASP A 136 -13.22 16.60 5.64
CA ASP A 136 -14.33 17.54 5.51
C ASP A 136 -15.26 17.06 4.40
N LEU A 137 -16.44 16.57 4.79
CA LEU A 137 -17.40 16.01 3.87
C LEU A 137 -18.36 17.10 3.38
N ASN A 138 -18.20 17.55 2.14
CA ASN A 138 -19.04 18.62 1.58
C ASN A 138 -20.39 18.13 1.04
N GLU A 139 -20.41 16.97 0.37
CA GLU A 139 -21.57 16.40 -0.30
C GLU A 139 -21.51 14.86 -0.22
N PHE A 140 -22.67 14.22 -0.14
CA PHE A 140 -22.81 12.76 -0.18
C PHE A 140 -24.06 12.39 -1.00
N SER A 141 -23.89 11.49 -1.97
CA SER A 141 -24.91 11.09 -2.95
C SER A 141 -25.01 9.59 -3.11
#